data_AF-A0A935TED9-F1
#
_entry.id   AF-A0A935TED9-F1
#
_cell.length_a   1.000
_cell.length_b   1.000
_cell.length_c   1.000
_cell.angle_alpha   90.00
_cell.angle_beta   90.00
_cell.angle_gamma   90.00
#
_symmetry.space_group_name_H-M   'P 1'
#
loop_
_entity.id
_entity.type
_entity.pdbx_description
1 polymer ?
#
loop_
_entity_poly.entity_id
_entity_poly.type
_entity_poly.pdbx_seq_one_letter_code
_entity_poly.pdbx_strand_id
1 'polypeptide(L)'
;MNTPAPVSVPSHNARQLLKELQETFPVFRDCLPLAIGVDKQLLARLPGLDRKALRIALGMHTHSTRYLKTMERATQRVDLDGQPASEIPETHRSHASELIKERIRKQAEQRKAQREAELLARQRAEKLDQLVEKFGRDRP
;
A
#
# COMPACT_ATOMS: atom_id res chain seq x y z
N MET A 1 -20.22 30.92 27.44
CA MET A 1 -20.10 29.68 26.64
C MET A 1 -18.94 29.86 25.68
N ASN A 2 -17.70 29.53 26.08
CA ASN A 2 -16.52 29.66 25.23
C ASN A 2 -16.33 28.35 24.45
N THR A 3 -16.54 28.40 23.13
CA THR A 3 -16.24 27.28 22.22
C THR A 3 -14.75 27.35 21.88
N PRO A 4 -13.92 26.35 22.26
CA PRO A 4 -12.54 26.32 21.80
C PRO A 4 -12.50 25.91 20.32
N ALA A 5 -11.70 26.65 19.55
CA ALA A 5 -11.41 26.39 18.15
C ALA A 5 -10.88 24.95 17.93
N PRO A 6 -11.15 24.31 16.78
CA PRO A 6 -10.59 23.01 16.46
C PRO A 6 -9.07 23.16 16.31
N VAL A 7 -8.34 22.67 17.30
CA VAL A 7 -6.90 22.46 17.20
C VAL A 7 -6.62 21.62 15.96
N SER A 8 -5.84 22.18 15.04
CA SER A 8 -5.40 21.50 13.83
C SER A 8 -4.54 20.32 14.25
N VAL A 9 -5.12 19.13 14.28
CA VAL A 9 -4.36 17.89 14.45
C VAL A 9 -3.41 17.80 13.25
N PRO A 10 -2.09 17.74 13.46
CA PRO A 10 -1.17 17.52 12.36
C PRO A 10 -1.57 16.19 11.74
N SER A 11 -2.22 16.29 10.59
CA SER A 11 -2.72 15.16 9.85
C SER A 11 -1.49 14.48 9.27
N HIS A 12 -0.79 13.71 10.10
CA HIS A 12 0.28 12.84 9.67
C HIS A 12 -0.38 11.85 8.73
N ASN A 13 -0.37 12.20 7.44
CA ASN A 13 -0.86 11.35 6.39
C ASN A 13 -0.26 9.96 6.60
N ALA A 14 -1.07 8.92 6.62
CA ALA A 14 -0.59 7.57 6.94
C ALA A 14 0.62 7.15 6.08
N ARG A 15 0.72 7.66 4.84
CA ARG A 15 1.88 7.50 3.96
C ARG A 15 3.13 8.24 4.44
N GLN A 16 2.98 9.48 4.89
CA GLN A 16 4.08 10.27 5.45
C GLN A 16 4.60 9.61 6.72
N LEU A 17 3.68 9.20 7.60
CA LEU A 17 4.01 8.46 8.80
C LEU A 17 4.80 7.18 8.49
N LEU A 18 4.33 6.40 7.52
CA LEU A 18 5.03 5.19 7.10
C LEU A 18 6.45 5.50 6.60
N LYS A 19 6.63 6.59 5.87
CA LYS A 19 7.95 7.01 5.39
C LYS A 19 8.87 7.38 6.55
N GLU A 20 8.40 8.15 7.51
CA GLU A 20 9.18 8.51 8.71
C GLU A 20 9.58 7.26 9.52
N LEU A 21 8.66 6.29 9.64
CA LEU A 21 8.94 5.01 10.28
C LEU A 21 10.00 4.20 9.51
N GLN A 22 10.01 4.23 8.17
CA GLN A 22 11.04 3.60 7.34
C GLN A 22 12.40 4.29 7.42
N GLU A 23 12.42 5.60 7.65
CA GLU A 23 13.66 6.35 7.85
C GLU A 23 14.26 6.06 9.23
N THR A 24 13.40 6.00 10.26
CA THR A 24 13.78 5.83 11.66
C THR A 24 14.11 4.37 12.02
N PHE A 25 13.32 3.41 11.52
CA PHE A 25 13.40 2.01 11.93
C PHE A 25 13.77 1.11 10.74
N PRO A 26 14.89 0.37 10.81
CA PRO A 26 15.33 -0.51 9.73
C PRO A 26 14.32 -1.64 9.46
N VAL A 27 13.61 -2.11 10.49
CA VAL A 27 12.59 -3.17 10.34
C VAL A 27 11.45 -2.77 9.40
N PHE A 28 11.06 -1.49 9.38
CA PHE A 28 10.08 -0.96 8.43
C PHE A 28 10.68 -0.71 7.06
N ARG A 29 11.95 -0.28 6.99
CA ARG A 29 12.67 -0.06 5.73
C ARG A 29 12.80 -1.34 4.92
N ASP A 30 13.11 -2.44 5.59
CA ASP A 30 13.31 -3.75 4.97
C ASP A 30 12.04 -4.59 4.89
N CYS A 31 10.91 -4.05 5.39
CA CYS A 31 9.62 -4.74 5.47
C CYS A 31 9.75 -6.10 6.17
N LEU A 32 10.48 -6.14 7.29
CA LEU A 32 10.65 -7.35 8.10
C LEU A 32 9.31 -7.72 8.77
N PRO A 33 9.06 -9.01 9.05
CA PRO A 33 7.82 -9.45 9.68
C PRO A 33 7.70 -8.86 11.08
N LEU A 34 6.73 -7.96 11.27
CA LEU A 34 6.61 -7.21 12.52
C LEU A 34 6.00 -8.07 13.64
N ALA A 35 6.50 -7.85 14.85
CA ALA A 35 5.94 -8.40 16.09
C ALA A 35 4.47 -8.01 16.28
N ILE A 36 3.71 -8.88 16.94
CA ILE A 36 2.32 -8.59 17.31
C ILE A 36 2.34 -7.48 18.38
N GLY A 37 1.59 -6.40 18.16
CA GLY A 37 1.58 -5.26 19.09
C GLY A 37 2.65 -4.20 18.82
N VAL A 38 3.30 -4.22 17.64
CA VAL A 38 4.27 -3.19 17.22
C VAL A 38 3.69 -1.77 17.30
N ASP A 39 2.38 -1.61 17.18
CA ASP A 39 1.68 -0.34 17.37
C ASP A 39 1.86 0.22 18.78
N LYS A 40 1.79 -0.63 19.82
CA LYS A 40 1.98 -0.22 21.22
C LYS A 40 3.41 0.24 21.45
N GLN A 41 4.37 -0.44 20.84
CA GLN A 41 5.78 -0.09 20.97
C GLN A 41 6.12 1.22 20.28
N LEU A 42 5.54 1.46 19.10
CA LEU A 42 5.66 2.73 18.41
C LEU A 42 5.06 3.88 19.23
N LEU A 43 3.88 3.67 19.81
CA LEU A 43 3.26 4.67 20.69
C LEU A 43 4.05 4.94 21.97
N ALA A 44 4.76 3.93 22.48
CA ALA A 44 5.64 4.08 23.64
C ALA A 44 6.91 4.88 23.32
N ARG A 45 7.49 4.68 22.13
CA ARG A 45 8.70 5.43 21.68
C ARG A 45 8.39 6.84 21.19
N LEU A 46 7.24 7.01 20.55
CA LEU A 46 6.81 8.24 19.91
C LEU A 46 5.48 8.69 20.54
N PRO A 47 5.52 9.21 21.78
CA PRO A 47 4.34 9.74 22.44
C PRO A 47 3.86 10.98 21.67
N GLY A 48 2.67 10.91 21.06
CA GLY A 48 2.11 11.97 20.21
C GLY A 48 1.65 11.50 18.83
N LEU A 49 1.98 10.27 18.45
CA LEU A 49 1.46 9.63 17.24
C LEU A 49 -0.06 9.45 17.28
N ASP A 50 -0.73 9.84 16.20
CA ASP A 50 -2.14 9.51 16.01
C ASP A 50 -2.32 8.00 15.76
N ARG A 51 -3.03 7.34 16.67
CA ARG A 51 -3.30 5.90 16.62
C ARG A 51 -4.06 5.50 15.35
N LYS A 52 -4.94 6.37 14.86
CA LYS A 52 -5.74 6.11 13.67
C LYS A 52 -4.85 6.12 12.42
N ALA A 53 -4.04 7.17 12.23
CA ALA A 53 -3.05 7.25 11.17
C ALA A 53 -2.05 6.08 11.23
N LEU A 54 -1.57 5.73 12.43
CA LEU A 54 -0.65 4.60 12.64
C LEU A 54 -1.27 3.28 12.17
N ARG A 55 -2.52 2.99 12.56
CA ARG A 55 -3.19 1.75 12.15
C ARG A 55 -3.36 1.66 10.63
N ILE A 56 -3.66 2.78 9.97
CA ILE A 56 -3.73 2.85 8.50
C ILE A 56 -2.34 2.62 7.89
N ALA A 57 -1.31 3.28 8.40
CA ALA A 57 0.07 3.15 7.91
C ALA A 57 0.57 1.69 8.03
N LEU A 58 0.32 1.06 9.18
CA LEU A 58 0.64 -0.35 9.42
C LEU A 58 -0.14 -1.26 8.47
N GLY A 59 -1.44 -1.02 8.27
CA GLY A 59 -2.23 -1.78 7.29
C GLY A 59 -1.69 -1.67 5.87
N MET A 60 -1.27 -0.47 5.45
CA MET A 60 -0.62 -0.28 4.15
C MET A 60 0.70 -1.04 4.04
N HIS A 61 1.49 -1.05 5.12
CA HIS A 61 2.78 -1.73 5.18
C HIS A 61 2.63 -3.25 5.10
N THR A 62 1.77 -3.84 5.95
CA THR A 62 1.56 -5.30 6.02
C THR A 62 0.88 -5.85 4.76
N HIS A 63 0.06 -5.03 4.10
CA HIS A 63 -0.54 -5.40 2.81
C HIS A 63 0.40 -5.13 1.63
N SER A 64 1.64 -4.70 1.83
CA SER A 64 2.60 -4.50 0.74
C SER A 64 3.11 -5.84 0.19
N THR A 65 3.28 -5.94 -1.12
CA THR A 65 3.90 -7.13 -1.75
C THR A 65 5.31 -7.39 -1.23
N ARG A 66 6.07 -6.34 -0.90
CA ARG A 66 7.40 -6.49 -0.31
C ARG A 66 7.33 -7.15 1.06
N TYR A 67 6.39 -6.73 1.90
CA TYR A 67 6.16 -7.32 3.22
C TYR A 67 5.74 -8.79 3.13
N LEU A 68 4.77 -9.11 2.26
CA LEU A 68 4.33 -10.50 2.08
C LEU A 68 5.49 -11.41 1.63
N LYS A 69 6.36 -10.93 0.73
CA LYS A 69 7.55 -11.68 0.28
C LYS A 69 8.54 -11.95 1.41
N THR A 70 8.79 -10.97 2.27
CA THR A 70 9.65 -11.17 3.43
C THR A 70 9.01 -12.12 4.44
N MET A 71 7.69 -12.01 4.63
CA MET A 71 6.91 -12.88 5.51
C MET A 71 6.88 -14.35 5.07
N GLU A 72 6.89 -14.62 3.77
CA GLU A 72 6.99 -15.99 3.22
C GLU A 72 8.31 -16.68 3.64
N ARG A 73 9.42 -15.92 3.65
CA ARG A 73 10.77 -16.45 3.88
C ARG A 73 11.19 -16.44 5.35
N ALA A 74 10.62 -15.54 6.13
CA ALA A 74 11.02 -15.37 7.51
C ALA A 74 10.38 -16.43 8.43
N THR A 75 11.16 -16.95 9.36
CA THR A 75 10.73 -17.91 10.38
C THR A 75 10.25 -17.24 11.66
N GLN A 76 10.75 -16.04 11.96
CA GLN A 76 10.44 -15.32 13.19
C GLN A 76 10.05 -13.88 12.89
N ARG A 77 9.12 -13.36 13.70
CA ARG A 77 8.76 -11.95 13.76
C ARG A 77 9.86 -11.21 14.52
N VAL A 78 10.14 -10.00 14.07
CA VAL A 78 11.10 -9.09 14.68
C VAL A 78 10.38 -7.92 15.32
N ASP A 79 10.95 -7.45 16.41
CA ASP A 79 10.52 -6.24 17.06
C ASP A 79 11.12 -4.97 16.44
N LEU A 80 10.76 -3.79 16.93
CA LEU A 80 11.31 -2.49 16.50
C LEU A 80 12.84 -2.42 16.58
N ASP A 81 13.45 -3.11 17.55
CA ASP A 81 14.90 -3.19 17.72
C ASP A 81 15.55 -4.32 16.89
N GLY A 82 14.78 -5.04 16.08
CA GLY A 82 15.27 -6.19 15.33
C GLY A 82 15.47 -7.46 16.16
N GLN A 83 14.99 -7.47 17.41
CA GLN A 83 15.04 -8.67 18.26
C GLN A 83 13.97 -9.69 17.84
N PRO A 84 14.26 -11.00 17.85
CA PRO A 84 13.28 -12.04 17.57
C PRO A 84 12.21 -12.05 18.67
N ALA A 85 10.95 -11.90 18.28
CA ALA A 85 9.82 -11.78 19.21
C ALA A 85 8.95 -13.04 19.24
N SER A 86 8.40 -13.44 18.09
CA SER A 86 7.47 -14.58 18.02
C SER A 86 7.69 -15.37 16.74
N GLU A 87 7.59 -16.69 16.81
CA GLU A 87 7.70 -17.53 15.63
C GLU A 87 6.53 -17.31 14.67
N ILE A 88 6.79 -17.45 13.36
CA ILE A 88 5.79 -17.40 12.31
C ILE A 88 5.41 -18.83 11.94
N PRO A 89 4.19 -19.29 12.27
CA PRO A 89 3.73 -20.61 11.89
C PRO A 89 3.75 -20.76 10.36
N GLU A 90 4.01 -21.98 9.89
CA GLU A 90 4.01 -22.29 8.46
C GLU A 90 2.72 -21.89 7.75
N THR A 91 1.57 -22.04 8.42
CA THR A 91 0.27 -21.60 7.93
C THR A 91 0.26 -20.12 7.50
N HIS A 92 0.93 -19.25 8.27
CA HIS A 92 1.00 -17.82 7.93
C HIS A 92 1.94 -17.55 6.76
N ARG A 93 3.03 -18.33 6.63
CA ARG A 93 3.96 -18.24 5.48
C ARG A 93 3.28 -18.69 4.19
N SER A 94 2.59 -19.83 4.24
CA SER A 94 1.81 -20.34 3.11
C SER A 94 0.69 -19.38 2.70
N HIS A 95 -0.04 -18.82 3.67
CA HIS A 95 -1.07 -17.82 3.39
C HIS A 95 -0.48 -16.55 2.75
N ALA A 96 0.69 -16.08 3.20
CA ALA A 96 1.37 -14.95 2.57
C ALA A 96 1.76 -15.26 1.11
N SER A 97 2.24 -16.48 0.82
CA SER A 97 2.55 -16.92 -0.55
C SER A 97 1.31 -16.91 -1.46
N GLU A 98 0.19 -17.45 -0.98
CA GLU A 98 -1.06 -17.49 -1.74
C GLU A 98 -1.60 -16.08 -2.04
N LEU A 99 -1.56 -15.17 -1.05
CA LEU A 99 -1.93 -13.76 -1.25
C LEU A 99 -1.07 -13.07 -2.31
N ILE A 100 0.23 -13.36 -2.36
CA ILE A 100 1.13 -12.81 -3.39
C ILE A 100 0.72 -13.32 -4.76
N LYS A 101 0.50 -14.64 -4.91
CA LYS A 101 0.10 -15.25 -6.19
C LYS A 101 -1.22 -14.69 -6.68
N GLU A 102 -2.23 -14.61 -5.81
CA GLU A 102 -3.54 -14.04 -6.16
C GLU A 102 -3.40 -12.59 -6.62
N ARG A 103 -2.59 -11.79 -5.92
CA ARG A 103 -2.39 -10.39 -6.26
C ARG A 103 -1.67 -10.20 -7.59
N ILE A 104 -0.63 -10.99 -7.87
CA ILE A 104 0.08 -10.96 -9.15
C ILE A 104 -0.88 -11.33 -10.28
N ARG A 105 -1.69 -12.38 -10.09
CA ARG A 105 -2.69 -12.81 -11.08
C ARG A 105 -3.70 -11.70 -11.37
N LYS A 106 -4.29 -11.10 -10.32
CA LYS A 106 -5.26 -10.01 -10.46
C LYS A 106 -4.64 -8.77 -11.13
N GLN A 107 -3.40 -8.42 -10.78
CA GLN A 107 -2.71 -7.30 -11.40
C GLN A 107 -2.39 -7.55 -12.87
N ALA A 108 -2.00 -8.78 -13.24
CA ALA A 108 -1.75 -9.16 -14.63
C ALA A 108 -3.04 -9.06 -15.47
N GLU A 109 -4.16 -9.53 -14.95
CA GLU A 109 -5.48 -9.43 -15.59
C GLU A 109 -5.91 -7.96 -15.78
N GLN A 110 -5.79 -7.13 -14.73
CA GLN A 110 -6.09 -5.70 -14.81
C GLN A 110 -5.21 -4.98 -15.84
N ARG A 111 -3.91 -5.27 -15.89
CA ARG A 111 -3.00 -4.69 -16.89
C ARG A 111 -3.30 -5.14 -18.31
N LYS A 112 -3.81 -6.36 -18.49
CA LYS A 112 -4.26 -6.84 -19.81
C LYS A 112 -5.52 -6.08 -20.23
N ALA A 113 -6.53 -6.02 -19.36
CA ALA A 113 -7.77 -5.30 -19.61
C ALA A 113 -7.56 -3.80 -19.87
N GLN A 114 -6.65 -3.15 -19.14
CA GLN A 114 -6.30 -1.75 -19.38
C GLN A 114 -5.67 -1.53 -20.76
N ARG A 115 -4.76 -2.42 -21.18
CA ARG A 115 -4.15 -2.34 -22.52
C ARG A 115 -5.17 -2.56 -23.63
N GLU A 116 -6.07 -3.52 -23.47
CA GLU A 116 -7.16 -3.77 -24.42
C GLU A 116 -8.12 -2.57 -24.51
N ALA A 117 -8.47 -1.97 -23.37
CA ALA A 117 -9.29 -0.76 -23.33
C ALA A 117 -8.62 0.45 -23.97
N GLU A 118 -7.30 0.64 -23.75
CA GLU A 118 -6.53 1.72 -24.36
C GLU A 118 -6.44 1.56 -25.89
N LEU A 119 -6.18 0.35 -26.38
CA LEU A 119 -6.17 0.04 -27.81
C LEU A 119 -7.54 0.31 -28.45
N LEU A 120 -8.63 -0.13 -27.79
CA LEU A 120 -9.99 0.12 -28.27
C LEU A 120 -10.32 1.62 -28.27
N ALA A 121 -9.92 2.36 -27.24
CA ALA A 121 -10.11 3.80 -27.15
C ALA A 121 -9.35 4.53 -28.27
N ARG A 122 -8.12 4.10 -28.57
CA ARG A 122 -7.31 4.65 -29.67
C ARG A 122 -7.95 4.41 -31.03
N GLN A 123 -8.37 3.17 -31.31
CA GLN A 123 -9.08 2.85 -32.56
C GLN A 123 -10.39 3.63 -32.71
N ARG A 124 -11.11 3.83 -31.60
CA ARG A 124 -12.34 4.64 -31.60
C ARG A 124 -12.04 6.10 -31.90
N ALA A 125 -10.99 6.66 -31.30
CA ALA A 125 -10.55 8.03 -31.56
C ALA A 125 -10.13 8.22 -33.02
N GLU A 126 -9.36 7.28 -33.59
CA GLU A 126 -8.96 7.32 -35.01
C GLU A 126 -10.17 7.25 -35.95
N LYS A 127 -11.16 6.40 -35.66
CA LYS A 127 -12.40 6.33 -36.45
C LYS A 127 -13.22 7.62 -36.36
N LEU A 128 -13.30 8.23 -35.18
CA LEU A 128 -13.97 9.53 -34.99
C LEU A 128 -13.28 10.62 -35.81
N ASP A 129 -11.95 10.67 -35.79
CA ASP A 129 -11.16 11.64 -36.55
C ASP A 129 -11.39 11.49 -38.06
N GLN A 130 -11.37 10.25 -38.57
CA GLN A 130 -11.70 9.96 -39.98
C GLN A 130 -13.12 10.41 -40.37
N LEU A 131 -14.11 10.26 -39.48
CA LEU A 131 -15.47 10.73 -39.73
C LEU A 131 -15.53 12.26 -39.75
N VAL A 132 -14.84 12.93 -38.82
CA VAL A 132 -14.74 14.40 -38.79
C VAL A 132 -14.06 14.93 -40.05
N GLU A 133 -12.97 14.31 -40.51
CA GLU A 133 -12.32 14.70 -41.76
C GLU A 133 -13.21 14.49 -42.99
N LYS A 134 -13.97 13.39 -43.03
CA LYS A 134 -14.81 13.02 -44.17
C LYS A 134 -16.09 13.87 -44.26
N PHE A 135 -16.73 14.17 -43.13
CA PHE A 135 -18.01 14.89 -43.09
C PHE A 135 -17.87 16.37 -42.70
N GLY A 136 -16.71 16.81 -42.20
CA GLY A 136 -16.43 18.20 -41.87
C GLY A 136 -16.00 19.07 -43.05
N ARG A 137 -15.47 18.46 -44.12
CA ARG A 137 -15.12 19.15 -45.39
C ARG A 137 -16.33 19.40 -46.31
N ASP A 138 -17.48 18.81 -46.01
CA ASP A 138 -18.71 18.86 -46.82
C ASP A 138 -19.73 19.85 -46.22
N ARG A 139 -19.28 21.04 -45.83
CA ARG A 139 -20.16 22.13 -45.38
C ARG A 139 -20.15 23.24 -46.45
N PRO A 140 -21.22 23.38 -47.26
CA PRO A 140 -21.37 24.47 -48.22
C PRO A 140 -21.57 25.83 -47.55
#